data_AF-A0A3D4PXL4-F1
#
_entry.id   AF-A0A3D4PXL4-F1
#
_cell.length_a   1.000
_cell.length_b   1.000
_cell.length_c   1.000
_cell.angle_alpha   90.00
_cell.angle_beta   90.00
_cell.angle_gamma   90.00
#
_symmetry.space_group_name_H-M   'P 1'
#
loop_
_entity.id
_entity.type
_entity.pdbx_description
1 polymer ?
#
loop_
_entity_poly.entity_id
_entity_poly.type
_entity_poly.pdbx_seq_one_letter_code
_entity_poly.pdbx_strand_id
1 'polypeptide(L)'
;IALKNEIHIPAGTPIDIHLSTADVIHGFWVPRLGGKLDAIPGRINVLRLQADKPGVYRGQCAEFCGLHHAGMQFTVMAHTPEDFARWLEAQPK
;
A
#
# COMPACT_ATOMS: atom_id res chain seq x y z
N ILE A 1 0.40 -12.25 -8.12
CA ILE A 1 0.72 -10.91 -8.68
C ILE A 1 1.73 -10.25 -7.75
N ALA A 2 2.87 -9.79 -8.27
CA ALA A 2 3.86 -9.04 -7.50
C ALA A 2 4.05 -7.68 -8.16
N LEU A 3 3.84 -6.61 -7.39
CA LEU A 3 3.87 -5.22 -7.86
C LEU A 3 5.04 -4.47 -7.23
N LYS A 4 5.45 -3.35 -7.84
CA LYS A 4 6.50 -2.48 -7.33
C LYS A 4 5.98 -1.06 -7.24
N ASN A 5 6.11 -0.44 -6.06
CA ASN A 5 5.70 0.95 -5.80
C ASN A 5 4.22 1.27 -6.11
N GLU A 6 3.39 0.25 -6.23
CA GLU A 6 1.96 0.39 -6.48
C GLU A 6 1.16 -0.69 -5.75
N ILE A 7 -0.05 -0.34 -5.34
CA ILE A 7 -1.02 -1.20 -4.67
C ILE A 7 -2.38 -0.93 -5.31
N HIS A 8 -3.08 -1.98 -5.72
CA HIS A 8 -4.41 -1.88 -6.31
C HIS A 8 -5.44 -2.42 -5.32
N ILE A 9 -6.49 -1.65 -5.06
CA ILE A 9 -7.57 -2.03 -4.12
C ILE A 9 -8.94 -1.70 -4.71
N PRO A 10 -10.01 -2.41 -4.31
CA PRO A 10 -11.37 -1.99 -4.57
C PRO A 10 -11.78 -0.86 -3.61
N ALA A 11 -12.35 0.22 -4.15
CA ALA A 11 -12.94 1.29 -3.35
C ALA A 11 -14.18 0.79 -2.60
N GLY A 12 -14.44 1.36 -1.41
CA GLY A 12 -15.58 1.02 -0.56
C GLY A 12 -15.45 -0.30 0.20
N THR A 13 -14.31 -0.98 0.09
CA THR A 13 -14.07 -2.27 0.74
C THR A 13 -12.84 -2.18 1.65
N PRO A 14 -12.96 -2.54 2.95
CA PRO A 14 -11.80 -2.67 3.81
C PRO A 14 -10.87 -3.79 3.32
N ILE A 15 -9.58 -3.49 3.27
CA ILE A 15 -8.53 -4.45 2.96
C ILE A 15 -7.53 -4.53 4.12
N ASP A 16 -6.92 -5.69 4.30
CA ASP A 16 -5.83 -5.88 5.26
C ASP A 16 -4.50 -5.88 4.52
N ILE A 17 -3.62 -4.93 4.87
CA ILE A 17 -2.25 -4.83 4.37
C ILE A 17 -1.33 -5.50 5.38
N HIS A 18 -0.69 -6.59 4.96
CA HIS A 18 0.30 -7.29 5.75
C HIS A 18 1.68 -6.69 5.46
N LEU A 19 2.24 -5.98 6.43
CA LEU A 19 3.48 -5.22 6.30
C LEU A 19 4.64 -5.98 6.96
N SER A 20 5.73 -6.11 6.21
CA SER A 20 7.01 -6.60 6.70
C SER A 20 8.15 -5.95 5.91
N THR A 21 9.38 -6.13 6.37
CA THR A 21 10.59 -5.55 5.79
C THR A 21 11.77 -6.51 5.97
N ALA A 22 12.71 -6.45 5.04
CA ALA A 22 13.89 -7.32 5.01
C ALA A 22 15.13 -6.71 5.67
N ASP A 23 15.17 -5.40 5.89
CA ASP A 23 16.37 -4.67 6.32
C ASP A 23 16.17 -3.93 7.65
N VAL A 24 15.56 -2.74 7.61
CA VAL A 24 15.35 -1.82 8.72
C VAL A 24 13.87 -1.48 8.84
N ILE A 25 13.52 -0.71 9.86
CA ILE A 25 12.15 -0.23 10.03
C ILE A 25 11.81 0.76 8.91
N HIS A 26 10.62 0.59 8.31
CA HIS A 26 10.03 1.55 7.39
C HIS A 26 8.63 1.93 7.86
N GLY A 27 8.23 3.17 7.67
CA GLY A 27 6.89 3.63 8.03
C GLY A 27 5.97 3.63 6.83
N PHE A 28 5.09 2.64 6.67
CA PHE A 28 4.09 2.66 5.60
C PHE A 28 3.05 3.73 5.93
N TRP A 29 2.89 4.73 5.06
CA TRP A 29 1.92 5.80 5.27
C TRP A 29 1.21 6.24 3.99
N VAL A 30 -0.12 6.30 4.04
CA VAL A 30 -0.98 6.86 2.99
C VAL A 30 -1.79 8.00 3.61
N PRO A 31 -1.31 9.26 3.57
CA PRO A 31 -1.89 10.37 4.34
C PRO A 31 -3.39 10.58 4.13
N ARG A 32 -3.83 10.48 2.87
CA ARG A 32 -5.24 10.71 2.48
C ARG A 32 -6.20 9.59 2.91
N LEU A 33 -5.67 8.43 3.30
CA LEU A 33 -6.45 7.29 3.78
C LEU A 33 -6.25 7.05 5.29
N GLY A 34 -5.45 7.88 5.97
CA GLY A 34 -5.16 7.77 7.40
C GLY A 34 -4.29 6.58 7.81
N GLY A 35 -4.12 5.57 6.94
CA GLY A 35 -3.32 4.38 7.23
C GLY A 35 -1.84 4.70 7.42
N LYS A 36 -1.35 4.58 8.67
CA LYS A 36 0.06 4.59 9.03
C LYS A 36 0.39 3.39 9.91
N LEU A 37 1.38 2.59 9.53
CA LEU A 37 1.88 1.51 10.35
C LEU A 37 3.32 1.16 9.95
N ASP A 38 4.15 0.81 10.93
CA ASP A 38 5.54 0.47 10.63
C ASP A 38 5.66 -0.98 10.17
N ALA A 39 6.50 -1.19 9.15
CA ALA A 39 7.06 -2.49 8.81
C ALA A 39 8.32 -2.70 9.67
N ILE A 40 8.35 -3.79 10.44
CA ILE A 40 9.43 -4.09 11.40
C ILE A 40 10.10 -5.42 11.02
N PRO A 41 11.44 -5.49 10.97
CA PRO A 41 12.14 -6.74 10.63
C PRO A 41 11.70 -7.91 11.51
N GLY A 42 11.43 -9.06 10.90
CA GLY A 42 11.01 -10.28 11.60
C GLY A 42 9.57 -10.28 12.15
N ARG A 43 8.76 -9.27 11.82
CA ARG A 43 7.34 -9.18 12.20
C ARG A 43 6.45 -8.99 10.99
N ILE A 44 5.20 -9.44 11.11
CA ILE A 44 4.11 -9.10 10.20
C ILE A 44 3.14 -8.23 10.99
N ASN A 45 3.04 -6.97 10.61
CA ASN A 45 2.04 -6.04 11.12
C ASN A 45 0.86 -5.97 10.15
N VAL A 46 -0.37 -5.85 10.65
CA VAL A 46 -1.56 -5.79 9.81
C VAL A 46 -2.22 -4.42 9.94
N LEU A 47 -2.33 -3.70 8.83
CA LEU A 47 -3.04 -2.43 8.73
C LEU A 47 -4.33 -2.64 7.94
N ARG A 48 -5.47 -2.37 8.58
CA ARG A 48 -6.74 -2.26 7.86
C ARG A 48 -6.84 -0.89 7.19
N LEU A 49 -7.08 -0.88 5.88
CA LEU A 49 -7.17 0.32 5.06
C LEU A 49 -8.43 0.28 4.19
N GLN A 50 -9.04 1.44 3.94
CA GLN A 50 -10.13 1.57 2.98
C GLN A 50 -9.99 2.91 2.24
N ALA A 51 -10.24 2.89 0.94
CA ALA A 51 -10.49 4.10 0.16
C ALA A 51 -11.99 4.19 -0.14
N ASP A 52 -12.66 5.23 0.33
CA ASP A 52 -14.11 5.38 0.17
C ASP A 52 -14.53 5.66 -1.28
N LYS A 53 -13.63 6.22 -2.08
CA LYS A 53 -13.89 6.60 -3.48
C LYS A 53 -12.79 6.04 -4.38
N PRO A 54 -13.11 5.72 -5.65
CA PRO A 54 -12.09 5.45 -6.64
C PRO A 54 -11.14 6.64 -6.80
N GLY A 55 -9.86 6.37 -7.01
CA GLY A 55 -8.85 7.41 -7.16
C GLY A 55 -7.43 6.94 -6.90
N VAL A 56 -6.51 7.87 -7.06
CA VAL A 56 -5.07 7.65 -6.88
C VAL A 56 -4.62 8.35 -5.59
N TYR A 57 -4.07 7.58 -4.67
CA TYR A 57 -3.62 8.04 -3.35
C TYR A 57 -2.11 7.86 -3.23
N ARG A 58 -1.39 8.94 -2.95
CA ARG A 58 0.06 8.87 -2.72
C ARG A 58 0.36 8.29 -1.35
N GLY A 59 1.34 7.39 -1.32
CA GLY A 59 1.96 6.88 -0.11
C GLY A 59 3.46 7.13 -0.10
N GLN A 60 4.04 7.11 1.09
CA GLN A 60 5.46 7.34 1.30
C GLN A 60 5.97 6.62 2.55
N CYS A 61 7.29 6.45 2.62
CA CYS A 61 7.94 6.09 3.87
C CYS A 61 7.86 7.27 4.85
N ALA A 62 7.47 7.00 6.10
CA ALA A 62 7.30 7.98 7.16
C ALA A 62 8.22 7.74 8.37
N GLU A 63 9.18 6.82 8.24
CA GLU A 63 10.21 6.51 9.23
C GLU A 63 11.57 6.53 8.56
N PHE A 64 12.56 7.20 9.16
CA PHE A 64 13.86 7.38 8.52
C PHE A 64 14.57 6.02 8.39
N CYS A 65 14.79 5.58 7.15
CA CYS A 65 15.26 4.24 6.83
C CYS A 65 16.61 4.22 6.08
N GLY A 66 17.29 5.37 5.97
CA GLY A 66 18.60 5.49 5.33
C GLY A 66 18.67 6.54 4.23
N LEU A 67 19.76 6.51 3.46
CA LEU A 67 20.14 7.60 2.52
C LEU A 67 19.06 7.89 1.46
N HIS A 68 18.38 6.86 0.96
CA HIS A 68 17.35 6.98 -0.08
C HIS A 68 15.93 7.13 0.48
N HIS A 69 15.78 7.38 1.79
CA HIS A 69 14.49 7.48 2.46
C HIS A 69 13.49 8.41 1.75
N ALA A 70 13.93 9.60 1.33
CA ALA A 70 13.07 10.58 0.67
C ALA A 70 12.52 10.12 -0.70
N GLY A 71 13.17 9.14 -1.34
CA GLY A 71 12.73 8.54 -2.61
C GLY A 71 11.70 7.42 -2.44
N MET A 72 11.43 6.97 -1.21
CA MET A 72 10.52 5.86 -0.96
C MET A 72 9.06 6.31 -1.03
N GLN A 73 8.52 6.30 -2.24
CA GLN A 73 7.16 6.68 -2.56
C GLN A 73 6.47 5.54 -3.30
N PHE A 74 5.16 5.42 -3.10
CA PHE A 74 4.33 4.43 -3.77
C PHE A 74 2.93 5.01 -4.00
N THR A 75 2.12 4.29 -4.77
CA THR A 75 0.76 4.71 -5.11
C THR A 75 -0.25 3.64 -4.73
N VAL A 76 -1.35 4.05 -4.10
CA VAL A 76 -2.54 3.21 -3.93
C VAL A 76 -3.57 3.62 -4.98
N MET A 77 -3.89 2.72 -5.90
CA MET A 77 -4.92 2.88 -6.91
C MET A 77 -6.20 2.20 -6.42
N ALA A 78 -7.18 3.00 -6.00
CA ALA A 78 -8.51 2.52 -5.66
C ALA A 78 -9.38 2.51 -6.92
N HIS A 79 -9.85 1.33 -7.28
CA HIS A 79 -10.68 1.09 -8.45
C HIS A 79 -12.14 1.00 -8.06
N THR A 80 -13.06 1.15 -9.02
CA THR A 80 -14.41 0.61 -8.83
C THR A 80 -14.33 -0.92 -8.65
N PRO A 81 -15.30 -1.57 -8.00
CA PRO A 81 -15.32 -3.03 -7.88
C PRO A 81 -15.18 -3.74 -9.23
N GLU A 82 -15.83 -3.22 -10.28
CA GLU A 82 -15.80 -3.77 -11.63
C GLU A 82 -14.42 -3.58 -12.29
N ASP A 83 -13.82 -2.39 -12.17
CA ASP A 83 -12.47 -2.13 -12.69
C ASP A 83 -11.42 -2.97 -11.96
N PHE A 84 -11.58 -3.17 -10.66
CA PHE A 84 -10.67 -4.00 -9.88
C PHE A 84 -10.72 -5.47 -10.34
N ALA A 85 -11.92 -6.00 -10.56
CA ALA A 85 -12.11 -7.35 -11.08
C ALA A 85 -11.48 -7.51 -12.47
N ARG A 86 -11.73 -6.56 -13.38
CA ARG A 86 -11.07 -6.54 -14.71
C ARG A 86 -9.55 -6.46 -14.60
N TRP A 87 -9.04 -5.61 -13.73
CA TRP A 87 -7.61 -5.47 -13.51
C TRP A 87 -7.00 -6.78 -13.01
N LEU A 88 -7.64 -7.47 -12.07
CA LEU A 88 -7.20 -8.78 -11.57
C LEU A 88 -7.15 -9.85 -12.67
N GLU A 89 -8.19 -9.94 -13.50
CA GLU A 89 -8.27 -10.91 -14.60
C GLU A 89 -7.19 -10.68 -15.66
N ALA A 90 -6.81 -9.43 -15.88
CA ALA A 90 -5.77 -9.06 -16.84
C ALA A 90 -4.34 -9.36 -16.37
N GLN A 91 -4.14 -9.74 -15.10
CA GLN A 91 -2.79 -10.01 -14.61
C GLN A 91 -2.25 -11.36 -15.10
N PRO A 92 -0.93 -11.44 -15.38
CA PRO A 92 -0.29 -12.71 -15.67
C PRO A 92 -0.44 -13.67 -14.49
N LYS A 93 -0.75 -14.94 -14.80
CA LYS A 93 -0.88 -16.02 -13.81
C LYS A 93 0.48 -16.46 -13.28
#